data_AF-A0A8T4Z7L2-F1
#
_entry.id   AF-A0A8T4Z7L2-F1
#
_cell.length_a   1.000
_cell.length_b   1.000
_cell.length_c   1.000
_cell.angle_alpha   90.00
_cell.angle_beta   90.00
_cell.angle_gamma   90.00
#
_symmetry.space_group_name_H-M   'P 1'
#
loop_
_entity.id
_entity.type
_entity.pdbx_description
1 polymer ?
#
loop_
_entity_poly.entity_id
_entity_poly.type
_entity_poly.pdbx_seq_one_letter_code
_entity_poly.pdbx_strand_id
1 'polypeptide(L)'
;GWRVSKFNPGSTPTWELCQQGVLFDIFSRRRVEEEIGVMLTEKFVMVPRKSSSGIFAPTEVEYHNCQDCRKICEYRQALYVGST
;
A
#
# COMPACT_ATOMS: atom_id res chain seq x y z
N GLY A 1 8.53 6.35 22.12
CA GLY A 1 8.37 7.17 20.91
C GLY A 1 7.31 6.52 20.06
N TRP A 2 6.38 7.31 19.50
CA TRP A 2 5.31 6.79 18.65
C TRP A 2 5.91 6.12 17.40
N ARG A 3 5.64 4.84 17.18
CA ARG A 3 6.04 4.11 15.96
C ARG A 3 4.92 4.28 14.94
N VAL A 4 5.26 4.80 13.76
CA VAL A 4 4.30 4.95 12.66
C VAL A 4 4.48 3.76 11.73
N SER A 5 3.40 2.99 11.54
CA SER A 5 3.38 1.85 10.62
C SER A 5 2.78 2.25 9.28
N LYS A 6 3.21 1.56 8.21
CA LYS A 6 2.74 1.79 6.83
C LYS A 6 1.88 0.62 6.37
N PHE A 7 0.73 0.93 5.81
CA PHE A 7 -0.23 -0.06 5.32
C PHE A 7 -0.59 0.24 3.87
N ASN A 8 -0.47 -0.74 2.98
CA ASN A 8 -0.76 -0.62 1.55
C ASN A 8 -1.74 -1.71 1.07
N PRO A 9 -2.78 -1.36 0.29
CA PRO A 9 -3.67 -2.35 -0.32
C PRO A 9 -2.94 -3.23 -1.35
N GLY A 10 -3.43 -4.45 -1.52
CA GLY A 10 -2.92 -5.44 -2.50
C GLY A 10 -1.62 -6.14 -2.09
N SER A 11 -1.07 -5.81 -0.92
CA SER A 11 0.17 -6.39 -0.38
C SER A 11 -0.04 -7.27 0.86
N THR A 12 -1.27 -7.35 1.37
CA THR A 12 -1.66 -8.20 2.50
C THR A 12 -2.83 -9.10 2.08
N PRO A 13 -3.05 -10.24 2.77
CA PRO A 13 -4.19 -11.12 2.48
C PRO A 13 -5.56 -10.47 2.76
N THR A 14 -5.60 -9.56 3.73
CA THR A 14 -6.83 -8.96 4.24
C THR A 14 -7.19 -7.63 3.60
N TRP A 15 -6.24 -6.99 2.89
CA TRP A 15 -6.47 -5.71 2.24
C TRP A 15 -6.27 -5.81 0.73
N GLU A 16 -7.37 -5.97 0.00
CA GLU A 16 -7.36 -6.17 -1.45
C GLU A 16 -6.86 -4.96 -2.25
N LEU A 17 -6.31 -5.22 -3.44
CA LEU A 17 -5.78 -4.17 -4.33
C LEU A 17 -6.85 -3.15 -4.75
N CYS A 18 -8.11 -3.56 -4.91
CA CYS A 18 -9.21 -2.69 -5.31
C CYS A 18 -9.45 -1.53 -4.34
N GLN A 19 -9.09 -1.70 -3.07
CA GLN A 19 -9.19 -0.66 -2.04
C GLN A 19 -8.23 0.51 -2.27
N GLN A 20 -7.28 0.38 -3.20
CA GLN A 20 -6.50 1.49 -3.71
C GLN A 20 -7.39 2.58 -4.33
N GLY A 21 -8.55 2.20 -4.90
CA GLY A 21 -9.55 3.15 -5.38
C GLY A 21 -10.01 4.11 -4.29
N VAL A 22 -10.31 3.60 -3.08
CA VAL A 22 -10.72 4.41 -1.93
C VAL A 22 -9.65 5.44 -1.57
N LEU A 23 -8.37 5.05 -1.59
CA LEU A 23 -7.27 5.98 -1.30
C LEU A 23 -7.12 7.08 -2.35
N PHE A 24 -7.30 6.76 -3.64
CA PHE A 24 -7.27 7.75 -4.71
C PHE A 24 -8.47 8.70 -4.64
N ASP A 25 -9.64 8.19 -4.24
CA ASP A 25 -10.87 8.97 -4.18
C ASP A 25 -10.84 10.02 -3.04
N ILE A 26 -10.03 9.82 -1.98
CA ILE A 26 -9.77 10.83 -0.94
C ILE A 26 -9.23 12.14 -1.54
N PHE A 27 -8.36 12.03 -2.55
CA PHE A 27 -7.75 13.17 -3.21
C PHE A 27 -8.43 13.58 -4.51
N SER A 28 -9.38 12.76 -5.02
CA SER A 28 -9.79 12.69 -6.43
C SER A 28 -8.70 12.14 -7.35
N ARG A 29 -9.04 11.09 -8.13
CA ARG A 29 -8.15 10.48 -9.12
C ARG A 29 -7.55 11.49 -10.10
N ARG A 30 -8.37 12.42 -10.58
CA ARG A 30 -7.95 13.49 -11.50
C ARG A 30 -6.89 14.37 -10.86
N ARG A 31 -7.06 14.75 -9.60
CA ARG A 31 -6.09 15.58 -8.88
C ARG A 31 -4.78 14.84 -8.65
N VAL A 32 -4.81 13.55 -8.34
CA VAL A 32 -3.59 12.73 -8.19
C VAL A 32 -2.81 12.71 -9.51
N GLU A 33 -3.49 12.58 -10.64
CA GLU A 33 -2.86 12.63 -11.97
C GLU A 33 -2.27 14.03 -12.26
N GLU A 34 -3.03 15.10 -12.00
CA GLU A 34 -2.59 16.48 -12.26
C GLU A 34 -1.40 16.92 -11.39
N GLU A 35 -1.38 16.54 -10.10
CA GLU A 35 -0.39 17.01 -9.13
C GLU A 35 0.90 16.17 -9.12
N ILE A 36 0.79 14.85 -9.29
CA ILE A 36 1.92 13.93 -9.16
C ILE A 36 2.10 12.97 -10.35
N GLY A 37 1.28 13.07 -11.38
CA GLY A 37 1.42 12.27 -12.61
C GLY A 37 1.12 10.78 -12.43
N VAL A 38 0.42 10.39 -11.36
CA VAL A 38 0.07 8.98 -11.09
C VAL A 38 -1.40 8.73 -11.44
N MET A 39 -1.64 7.75 -12.30
CA MET A 39 -2.98 7.28 -12.65
C MET A 39 -3.29 5.94 -11.99
N LEU A 40 -4.57 5.71 -11.69
CA LEU A 40 -5.09 4.40 -11.29
C LEU A 40 -5.97 3.85 -12.41
N THR A 41 -5.53 2.74 -13.01
CA THR A 41 -6.28 2.05 -14.08
C THR A 41 -7.57 1.42 -13.55
N GLU A 42 -8.47 1.01 -14.46
CA GLU A 42 -9.70 0.28 -14.12
C GLU A 42 -9.45 -1.03 -13.35
N LYS A 43 -8.26 -1.62 -13.52
CA LYS A 43 -7.82 -2.83 -12.80
C LYS A 43 -7.06 -2.52 -11.51
N PHE A 44 -7.12 -1.28 -11.02
CA PHE A 44 -6.47 -0.81 -9.79
C PHE A 44 -4.94 -0.95 -9.80
N VAL A 45 -4.33 -0.92 -10.99
CA VAL A 45 -2.87 -0.83 -11.14
C VAL A 45 -2.48 0.64 -11.30
N MET A 46 -1.48 1.08 -10.53
CA MET A 46 -0.89 2.42 -10.67
C MET A 46 0.06 2.51 -11.86
N VAL A 47 0.02 3.66 -12.54
CA VAL A 47 0.93 4.03 -13.63
C VAL A 47 1.52 5.41 -13.32
N PRO A 48 2.86 5.57 -13.24
CA PRO A 48 3.91 4.57 -13.44
C PRO A 48 3.86 3.38 -12.47
N ARG A 49 4.38 2.22 -12.91
CA ARG A 49 4.29 0.96 -12.12
C ARG A 49 5.08 0.99 -10.81
N LYS A 50 6.13 1.80 -10.72
CA LYS A 50 6.93 1.97 -9.50
C LYS A 50 6.33 3.05 -8.58
N SER A 51 5.02 2.94 -8.34
CA SER A 51 4.25 3.81 -7.46
C SER A 51 3.76 3.01 -6.26
N SER A 52 3.52 3.69 -5.14
CA SER A 52 2.90 3.09 -3.94
C SER A 52 1.88 4.04 -3.34
N SER A 53 0.76 3.51 -2.86
CA SER A 53 -0.26 4.25 -2.12
C SER A 53 -0.65 3.48 -0.87
N GLY A 54 -1.00 4.19 0.19
CA GLY A 54 -1.29 3.59 1.49
C GLY A 54 -1.58 4.63 2.55
N ILE A 55 -1.74 4.15 3.78
CA ILE A 55 -1.95 4.98 4.96
C ILE A 55 -0.81 4.79 5.95
N PHE A 56 -0.60 5.83 6.76
CA PHE A 56 0.28 5.79 7.92
C PHE A 56 -0.57 5.93 9.17
N ALA A 57 -0.33 5.07 10.16
CA ALA A 57 -1.04 5.14 11.43
C ALA A 57 -0.06 4.87 12.60
N PRO A 58 -0.25 5.54 13.75
CA PRO A 58 0.46 5.16 14.96
C PRO A 58 0.03 3.75 15.36
N THR A 59 1.00 2.92 15.76
CA THR A 59 0.74 1.57 16.25
C THR A 59 1.47 1.30 17.56
N GLU A 60 0.87 0.47 18.40
CA GLU A 60 1.51 -0.02 19.63
C GLU A 60 2.67 -0.98 19.30
N VAL A 61 2.50 -1.79 18.26
CA VAL A 61 3.51 -2.71 17.71
C VAL A 61 3.84 -2.31 16.28
N GLU A 62 5.12 -2.28 15.91
CA GLU A 62 5.50 -1.97 14.53
C GLU A 62 4.99 -3.02 13.56
N TYR A 63 4.38 -2.52 12.49
CA TYR A 63 3.82 -3.32 11.44
C TYR A 63 4.38 -2.87 10.08
N HIS A 64 4.73 -3.87 9.27
CA HIS A 64 5.06 -3.70 7.86
C HIS A 64 4.32 -4.75 7.06
N ASN A 65 3.67 -4.38 5.95
CA ASN A 65 3.01 -5.34 5.04
C ASN A 65 3.85 -6.57 4.66
N CYS A 66 5.19 -6.46 4.70
CA CYS A 66 6.10 -7.58 4.46
C CYS A 66 5.92 -8.75 5.45
N GLN A 67 5.40 -8.48 6.65
CA GLN A 67 5.08 -9.47 7.69
C GLN A 67 3.99 -10.45 7.22
N ASP A 68 3.07 -10.00 6.37
CA ASP A 68 1.96 -10.83 5.86
C ASP A 68 2.10 -11.20 4.37
N CYS A 69 3.14 -10.69 3.70
CA CYS A 69 3.38 -10.94 2.28
C CYS A 69 4.32 -12.16 2.09
N ARG A 70 3.83 -13.21 1.41
CA ARG A 70 4.61 -14.41 1.05
C ARG A 70 5.57 -14.23 -0.14
N LYS A 71 5.47 -13.12 -0.89
CA LYS A 71 6.29 -12.90 -2.11
C LYS A 71 7.74 -12.58 -1.74
N ILE A 72 8.71 -13.24 -2.38
CA ILE A 72 10.12 -12.86 -2.24
C ILE A 72 10.40 -11.70 -3.19
N CYS A 73 10.80 -10.54 -2.65
CA CYS A 73 11.11 -9.35 -3.44
C CYS A 73 12.27 -8.55 -2.82
N GLU A 74 12.95 -7.77 -3.66
CA GLU A 74 14.11 -6.94 -3.28
C GLU A 74 13.75 -5.76 -2.37
N TYR A 75 12.48 -5.35 -2.34
CA TYR A 75 11.97 -4.22 -1.53
C TYR A 75 11.47 -4.63 -0.15
N ARG A 76 11.81 -5.84 0.31
CA ARG A 76 11.30 -6.38 1.58
C ARG A 76 11.87 -5.59 2.77
N GLN A 77 10.97 -5.12 3.63
CA GLN A 77 11.30 -4.31 4.81
C GLN A 77 11.25 -5.12 6.12
N ALA A 78 10.57 -6.28 6.12
CA ALA A 78 10.46 -7.17 7.28
C ALA A 78 10.34 -8.64 6.85
N LEU A 79 10.65 -9.56 7.77
CA LEU A 79 10.45 -11.00 7.58
C LEU A 79 8.95 -11.33 7.54
N TYR A 80 8.57 -12.30 6.72
CA TYR A 80 7.22 -12.88 6.75
C TYR A 80 7.04 -13.65 8.05
N VAL A 81 5.96 -13.36 8.78
CA VAL A 81 5.64 -13.95 10.10
C VAL A 81 4.23 -14.56 10.14
N GLY A 82 3.46 -14.47 9.04
CA GLY A 82 2.12 -15.05 8.97
C GLY A 82 2.12 -16.56 9.20
N SER A 83 1.15 -17.04 9.98
CA SER A 83 0.92 -18.48 10.19
C SER A 83 0.61 -19.18 8.86
N THR A 84 1.10 -20.42 8.76
CA THR A 84 1.05 -21.27 7.57
C THR A 84 -0.36 -21.52 7.08
#